data_AF-A0A4U5TPA3-F1
#
_entry.id   AF-A0A4U5TPA3-F1
#
_cell.length_a   1.000
_cell.length_b   1.000
_cell.length_c   1.000
_cell.angle_alpha   90.00
_cell.angle_beta   90.00
_cell.angle_gamma   90.00
#
_symmetry.space_group_name_H-M   'P 1'
#
loop_
_entity.id
_entity.type
_entity.pdbx_description
1 polymer ?
#
loop_
_entity_poly.entity_id
_entity_poly.type
_entity_poly.pdbx_seq_one_letter_code
_entity_poly.pdbx_strand_id
1 'polypeptide(L)' 'MTHKKAKRDYWLFGTLGSLTLGFGLCLLVESGFIKHNEASSWQWIGLGTLSLILIMSGINFLFKSFESKIKLKT' A
#
# COMPACT_ATOMS: atom_id res chain seq x y z
N MET A 1 -15.59 20.57 -9.42
CA MET A 1 -14.32 20.03 -9.96
C MET A 1 -14.61 19.35 -11.28
N THR A 2 -13.91 19.66 -12.37
CA THR A 2 -14.12 19.03 -13.68
C THR A 2 -13.97 17.49 -13.59
N HIS A 3 -14.98 16.73 -14.02
CA HIS A 3 -15.04 15.26 -13.96
C HIS A 3 -13.74 14.54 -14.42
N LYS A 4 -13.00 15.13 -15.37
CA LYS A 4 -11.69 14.62 -15.83
C LYS A 4 -10.61 14.61 -14.73
N LYS A 5 -10.57 15.61 -13.86
CA LYS A 5 -9.56 15.69 -12.77
C LYS A 5 -9.79 14.61 -11.72
N ALA A 6 -11.04 14.42 -11.31
CA ALA A 6 -11.38 13.42 -10.30
C ALA A 6 -11.19 11.97 -10.81
N LYS A 7 -11.38 11.71 -12.12
CA LYS A 7 -11.03 10.40 -12.71
C LYS A 7 -9.51 10.16 -12.72
N ARG A 8 -8.72 11.22 -12.97
CA ARG A 8 -7.25 11.15 -12.94
C ARG A 8 -6.74 10.91 -11.52
N ASP A 9 -7.29 11.60 -10.54
CA ASP A 9 -6.92 11.44 -9.13
C ASP A 9 -7.33 10.06 -8.61
N TYR A 10 -8.50 9.54 -9.01
CA TYR A 10 -8.88 8.15 -8.73
C TYR A 10 -7.84 7.14 -9.24
N TRP A 11 -7.42 7.28 -10.50
CA TRP A 11 -6.42 6.39 -11.08
C TRP A 11 -5.05 6.57 -10.40
N LEU A 12 -4.61 7.80 -10.14
CA LEU A 12 -3.35 8.07 -9.46
C LEU A 12 -3.33 7.51 -8.04
N PHE A 13 -4.30 7.85 -7.20
CA PHE A 13 -4.36 7.35 -5.81
C PHE A 13 -4.64 5.85 -5.75
N GLY A 14 -5.41 5.31 -6.70
CA GLY A 14 -5.67 3.88 -6.82
C GLY A 14 -4.39 3.10 -7.18
N THR A 15 -3.72 3.49 -8.26
CA THR A 15 -2.45 2.88 -8.69
C THR A 15 -1.37 3.02 -7.61
N LEU A 16 -1.22 4.21 -7.02
CA LEU A 16 -0.20 4.46 -6.02
C LEU A 16 -0.48 3.68 -4.71
N GLY A 17 -1.74 3.59 -4.30
CA GLY A 17 -2.16 2.74 -3.19
C GLY A 17 -1.92 1.25 -3.45
N SER A 18 -2.32 0.73 -4.61
CA SER A 18 -2.05 -0.67 -5.00
C SER A 18 -0.57 -1.00 -5.10
N LEU A 19 0.25 -0.09 -5.65
CA LEU A 19 1.69 -0.27 -5.76
C LEU A 19 2.35 -0.32 -4.38
N THR A 20 1.98 0.60 -3.49
CA THR A 20 2.50 0.66 -2.11
C THR A 20 2.10 -0.58 -1.31
N LEU A 21 0.84 -1.02 -1.45
CA LEU A 21 0.33 -2.21 -0.78
C LEU A 21 1.04 -3.47 -1.30
N GLY A 22 1.18 -3.62 -2.62
CA GLY A 22 1.91 -4.73 -3.24
C GLY A 22 3.39 -4.77 -2.81
N PHE A 23 4.05 -3.61 -2.76
CA PHE A 23 5.42 -3.50 -2.29
C PHE A 23 5.56 -3.88 -0.81
N GLY A 24 4.63 -3.43 0.04
CA GLY A 24 4.56 -3.86 1.44
C GLY A 24 4.35 -5.38 1.57
N LEU A 25 3.53 -5.99 0.71
CA LEU A 25 3.31 -7.44 0.69
C LEU A 25 4.58 -8.21 0.29
N CYS A 26 5.34 -7.73 -0.70
CA CYS A 26 6.62 -8.32 -1.06
C CYS A 26 7.63 -8.27 0.10
N LEU A 27 7.74 -7.12 0.76
CA LEU A 27 8.59 -6.96 1.96
C LEU A 27 8.13 -7.86 3.12
N LEU A 28 6.83 -8.11 3.25
CA LEU A 28 6.30 -9.03 4.26
C LEU A 28 6.82 -10.45 4.00
N VAL A 29 6.68 -10.92 2.76
CA VAL A 29 7.13 -12.25 2.34
C VAL A 29 8.63 -12.39 2.50
N GLU A 30 9.40 -11.39 2.07
CA GLU A 30 10.85 -11.36 2.20
C GLU A 30 11.29 -11.41 3.67
N SER A 31 10.64 -10.65 4.56
CA SER A 31 10.89 -10.71 6.00
C SER A 31 10.60 -12.10 6.60
N GLY A 32 9.56 -12.78 6.10
CA GLY A 32 9.21 -14.14 6.49
C GLY A 32 10.26 -15.17 6.06
N PHE A 33 10.83 -15.02 4.87
CA PHE A 33 11.93 -15.84 4.38
C PHE A 33 13.23 -15.59 5.18
N ILE A 34 13.54 -14.32 5.49
CA ILE A 34 14.72 -13.95 6.31
C ILE A 34 14.62 -14.56 7.72
N LYS A 35 13.42 -14.60 8.31
CA LYS A 35 13.16 -15.27 9.59
C LYS A 35 13.49 -16.77 9.55
N HIS A 36 13.28 -17.43 8.42
CA HIS A 36 13.56 -18.86 8.26
C HIS A 36 15.05 -19.16 8.01
N ASN A 37 15.85 -18.17 7.60
CA ASN A 37 17.27 -18.34 7.23
C ASN A 37 18.26 -17.96 8.35
N GLU A 38 17.85 -17.97 9.63
CA GLU A 38 18.71 -17.69 10.80
C GLU A 38 19.46 -16.33 10.78
N ALA A 39 19.02 -15.37 9.97
CA ALA A 39 19.59 -14.03 9.92
C ALA A 39 19.16 -13.17 11.13
N SER A 40 19.97 -12.16 11.48
CA SER A 40 19.80 -11.27 12.64
C SER A 40 18.35 -10.83 12.86
N SER A 41 17.76 -11.24 13.99
CA SER A 41 16.33 -11.07 14.31
C SER A 41 15.82 -9.64 14.15
N TRP A 42 16.69 -8.66 14.41
CA TRP A 42 16.38 -7.24 14.27
C TRP A 42 16.04 -6.82 12.83
N GLN A 43 16.64 -7.46 11.83
CA GLN A 43 16.46 -7.10 10.43
C GLN A 43 15.09 -7.56 9.90
N TRP A 44 14.66 -8.78 10.24
CA TRP A 44 13.32 -9.25 9.85
C TRP A 44 12.24 -8.45 10.58
N ILE A 45 12.42 -8.14 11.88
CA ILE A 45 11.45 -7.36 12.65
C ILE A 45 11.31 -5.96 12.05
N GLY A 46 12.43 -5.29 11.74
CA GLY A 46 12.41 -3.98 11.08
C GLY A 46 11.72 -4.00 9.72
N LEU A 47 12.06 -4.97 8.86
CA LEU A 47 11.44 -5.15 7.54
C LEU A 47 9.95 -5.48 7.64
N GLY A 48 9.56 -6.31 8.61
CA GLY A 48 8.16 -6.67 8.87
C GLY A 48 7.33 -5.48 9.37
N THR A 49 7.88 -4.67 10.29
CA THR A 49 7.21 -3.44 10.75
C THR A 49 7.09 -2.42 9.63
N LEU A 50 8.14 -2.23 8.83
CA LEU A 50 8.11 -1.35 7.66
C LEU A 50 7.06 -1.80 6.64
N SER A 51 7.00 -3.10 6.37
CA SER A 51 5.98 -3.72 5.52
C SER A 51 4.57 -3.43 6.03
N LEU A 52 4.32 -3.60 7.34
CA LEU A 52 3.01 -3.33 7.94
C LEU A 52 2.60 -1.86 7.78
N ILE A 53 3.54 -0.92 7.98
CA ILE A 53 3.31 0.52 7.77
C ILE A 53 2.94 0.80 6.31
N LEU A 54 3.67 0.19 5.36
CA LEU A 54 3.42 0.36 3.92
C LEU A 54 2.07 -0.22 3.48
N ILE A 55 1.71 -1.42 3.97
CA ILE A 55 0.41 -2.02 3.71
C ILE A 55 -0.70 -1.10 4.23
N MET A 56 -0.58 -0.65 5.48
CA MET A 56 -1.63 0.17 6.09
C MET A 56 -1.74 1.57 5.46
N SER A 57 -0.61 2.15 5.04
CA SER A 57 -0.59 3.39 4.24
C SER A 57 -1.23 3.18 2.85
N GLY A 58 -0.90 2.08 2.17
CA GLY A 58 -1.47 1.72 0.87
C GLY A 58 -2.98 1.51 0.93
N ILE A 59 -3.49 0.86 1.98
CA ILE A 59 -4.92 0.68 2.23
C ILE A 59 -5.61 2.05 2.40
N ASN A 60 -5.05 2.96 3.21
CA ASN A 60 -5.62 4.30 3.39
C ASN A 60 -5.69 5.08 2.07
N PHE A 61 -4.66 4.99 1.23
CA PHE A 61 -4.68 5.61 -0.11
C PHE A 61 -5.75 5.01 -1.02
N LEU A 62 -5.93 3.68 -0.99
CA LEU A 62 -7.00 3.02 -1.75
C LEU A 62 -8.38 3.45 -1.28
N PHE A 63 -8.63 3.53 0.03
CA PHE A 63 -9.91 4.01 0.57
C PHE A 63 -10.22 5.44 0.12
N LYS A 64 -9.23 6.34 0.16
CA LYS A 64 -9.40 7.73 -0.31
C LYS A 64 -9.68 7.80 -1.81
N SER A 65 -9.08 6.91 -2.60
CA SER A 65 -9.39 6.75 -4.02
C SER A 65 -10.83 6.27 -4.23
N PHE A 66 -11.27 5.23 -3.52
CA PHE A 66 -12.64 4.73 -3.58
C PHE A 66 -13.67 5.79 -3.16
N GLU A 67 -13.42 6.54 -2.09
CA GLU A 67 -14.29 7.64 -1.64
C GLU A 67 -14.44 8.71 -2.73
N SER A 68 -13.33 9.08 -3.38
CA SER A 68 -13.33 10.03 -4.50
C SER A 68 -14.11 9.51 -5.71
N LYS A 69 -14.07 8.20 -5.96
CA LYS A 69 -14.87 7.54 -7.02
C LYS A 69 -16.36 7.52 -6.69
N ILE A 70 -16.72 7.28 -5.43
CA ILE A 70 -18.11 7.25 -4.95
C ILE A 70 -18.70 8.66 -5.05
N LYS A 71 -18.00 9.68 -4.57
CA LYS A 71 -18.39 11.10 -4.71
C LYS A 71 -18.52 11.59 -6.15
N LEU A 72 -17.89 10.90 -7.10
CA LEU A 72 -18.01 11.18 -8.53
C LEU A 72 -19.26 10.54 -9.17
N LYS A 73 -19.82 9.51 -8.53
CA LYS A 73 -20.92 8.68 -9.05
C LYS A 73 -22.28 9.07 -8.46
N THR A 74 -22.29 9.70 -7.29
CA THR A 74 -23.44 10.38 -6.68
C THR A 74 -23.54 11.81 -7.20
#